data_AF-A0A967F9M2-F1
#
_entry.id   AF-A0A967F9M2-F1
#
_cell.length_a   1.000
_cell.length_b   1.000
_cell.length_c   1.000
_cell.angle_alpha   90.00
_cell.angle_beta   90.00
_cell.angle_gamma   90.00
#
_symmetry.space_group_name_H-M   'P 1'
#
loop_
_entity.id
_entity.type
_entity.pdbx_description
1 polymer ?
#
loop_
_entity_poly.entity_id
_entity_poly.type
_entity_poly.pdbx_seq_one_letter_code
_entity_poly.pdbx_strand_id
1 'polypeptide(L)'
;PRLKHKCVIVGGTSNRGVVSAACYEARRFGVHSAMPIYQAKQKCPHGVFVPPRMGRYKEVSKKVMALLKEFSPLVEPVSIDEAYMDITGCQRLFG
;
A
#
# COMPACT_ATOMS: atom_id res chain seq x y z
N PRO A 1 12.02 13.23 -3.81
CA PRO A 1 10.80 12.80 -3.06
C PRO A 1 10.53 13.69 -1.82
N ARG A 2 9.62 14.66 -1.92
CA ARG A 2 9.34 15.68 -0.87
C ARG A 2 8.68 15.15 0.40
N LEU A 3 8.11 13.95 0.35
CA LEU A 3 7.37 13.32 1.45
C LEU A 3 8.15 12.19 2.14
N LYS A 4 9.37 11.89 1.68
CA LYS A 4 10.21 10.86 2.31
C LYS A 4 10.49 11.26 3.77
N HIS A 5 10.43 10.31 4.70
CA HIS A 5 10.62 10.51 6.14
C HIS A 5 9.56 11.38 6.84
N LYS A 6 8.44 11.70 6.18
CA LYS A 6 7.29 12.36 6.81
C LYS A 6 6.21 11.33 7.16
N CYS A 7 5.40 11.62 8.17
CA CYS A 7 4.23 10.83 8.53
C CYS A 7 3.12 10.97 7.47
N VAL A 8 3.21 10.23 6.36
CA VAL A 8 2.21 10.21 5.28
C VAL A 8 1.09 9.22 5.59
N ILE A 9 -0.16 9.69 5.43
CA ILE A 9 -1.39 8.93 5.64
C ILE A 9 -2.28 9.09 4.41
N VAL A 10 -2.67 7.97 3.78
CA VAL A 10 -3.60 7.94 2.65
C VAL A 10 -4.98 7.59 3.18
N GLY A 11 -6.00 8.37 2.83
CA GLY A 11 -7.38 8.05 3.24
C GLY A 11 -8.40 9.11 2.82
N GLY A 12 -9.67 8.86 3.11
CA GLY A 12 -10.73 9.83 2.86
C GLY A 12 -10.52 11.10 3.70
N THR A 13 -10.53 12.27 3.08
CA THR A 13 -10.30 13.54 3.80
C THR A 13 -11.52 14.01 4.60
N SER A 14 -12.68 13.37 4.43
CA SER A 14 -13.88 13.67 5.22
C SER A 14 -13.77 13.12 6.64
N ASN A 15 -14.50 13.73 7.58
CA ASN A 15 -14.54 13.26 8.98
C ASN A 15 -15.18 11.86 9.14
N ARG A 16 -15.83 11.34 8.09
CA ARG A 16 -16.37 9.98 8.03
C ARG A 16 -15.44 9.00 7.30
N GLY A 17 -14.29 9.48 6.83
CA GLY A 17 -13.31 8.67 6.13
C GLY A 17 -12.49 7.79 7.09
N VAL A 18 -11.88 6.76 6.51
CA VAL A 18 -10.90 5.90 7.17
C VAL A 18 -9.55 6.00 6.49
N VAL A 19 -8.50 5.65 7.23
CA VAL A 19 -7.14 5.47 6.71
C VAL A 19 -7.12 4.25 5.80
N SER A 20 -6.75 4.44 4.54
CA SER A 20 -6.50 3.36 3.60
C SER A 20 -5.13 2.72 3.85
N ALA A 21 -4.10 3.55 4.03
CA ALA A 21 -2.74 3.11 4.31
C ALA A 21 -1.96 4.21 5.05
N ALA A 22 -0.96 3.80 5.82
CA ALA A 22 -0.05 4.70 6.53
C ALA A 22 1.39 4.22 6.38
N CYS A 23 2.32 5.16 6.19
CA CYS A 23 3.76 4.88 6.21
C CYS A 23 4.24 4.44 7.61
N TYR A 24 5.44 3.87 7.67
CA TYR A 24 6.03 3.41 8.93
C TYR A 24 6.18 4.53 9.96
N GLU A 25 6.55 5.74 9.51
CA GLU A 25 6.68 6.92 10.37
C GLU A 25 5.35 7.25 11.07
N ALA A 26 4.23 7.20 10.36
CA ALA A 26 2.90 7.42 10.94
C ALA A 26 2.45 6.24 11.84
N ARG A 27 2.81 5.01 11.47
CA ARG A 27 2.48 3.80 12.26
C ARG A 27 3.11 3.81 13.65
N ARG A 28 4.26 4.45 13.82
CA ARG A 28 4.91 4.65 15.15
C ARG A 28 4.04 5.43 16.13
N PHE A 29 3.12 6.27 15.64
CA PHE A 29 2.14 6.99 16.44
C PHE A 29 0.84 6.19 16.64
N GLY A 30 0.82 4.91 16.25
CA GLY A 30 -0.34 4.03 16.37
C GLY A 30 -1.43 4.25 15.32
N VAL A 31 -1.12 4.92 14.21
CA VAL A 31 -2.01 5.02 13.04
C VAL A 31 -1.96 3.70 12.25
N HIS A 32 -3.10 3.15 11.86
CA HIS A 32 -3.18 1.92 11.06
C HIS A 32 -4.33 1.99 10.05
N SER A 33 -4.34 1.06 9.09
CA SER A 33 -5.42 0.92 8.11
C SER A 33 -6.77 0.69 8.80
N ALA A 34 -7.85 1.11 8.16
CA ALA A 34 -9.23 1.13 8.66
C ALA A 34 -9.48 2.03 9.89
N MET A 35 -8.46 2.72 10.43
CA MET A 35 -8.66 3.70 11.50
C MET A 35 -9.50 4.89 10.99
N PRO A 36 -10.49 5.39 11.77
CA PRO A 36 -11.17 6.63 11.46
C PRO A 36 -10.21 7.81 11.35
N ILE A 37 -10.38 8.66 10.33
CA ILE A 37 -9.46 9.77 10.04
C ILE A 37 -9.40 10.78 11.18
N TYR A 38 -10.50 10.99 11.90
CA TYR A 38 -10.49 11.86 13.09
C TYR A 38 -9.56 11.33 14.19
N GLN A 39 -9.53 10.01 14.42
CA GLN A 39 -8.61 9.39 15.39
C GLN A 39 -7.16 9.47 14.89
N ALA A 40 -6.93 9.25 13.59
CA ALA A 40 -5.61 9.38 12.99
C ALA A 40 -5.05 10.80 13.16
N LYS A 41 -5.88 11.83 13.01
CA LYS A 41 -5.49 13.24 13.24
C LYS A 41 -5.15 13.52 14.71
N GLN A 42 -5.85 12.88 15.66
CA GLN A 42 -5.52 13.00 17.09
C GLN A 42 -4.20 12.33 17.42
N LYS A 43 -3.95 11.13 16.88
CA LYS A 43 -2.72 10.36 17.12
C LYS A 43 -1.49 10.95 16.43
N CYS A 44 -1.66 11.50 15.23
CA CYS A 44 -0.59 12.08 14.43
C CYS A 44 -0.98 13.48 13.90
N PRO A 45 -0.98 14.52 14.75
CA PRO A 45 -1.41 15.87 14.35
C PRO A 45 -0.55 16.53 13.26
N HIS A 46 0.72 16.13 13.17
CA HIS A 46 1.68 16.60 12.16
C HIS A 46 1.68 15.71 10.89
N GLY A 47 0.75 14.76 10.79
CA GLY A 47 0.61 13.85 9.65
C GLY A 47 0.24 14.58 8.36
N VAL A 48 0.82 14.13 7.25
CA VAL A 48 0.49 14.59 5.90
C VAL A 48 -0.59 13.67 5.34
N PHE A 49 -1.84 14.17 5.33
CA PHE A 49 -2.99 13.45 4.78
C PHE A 49 -3.11 13.70 3.28
N VAL A 50 -3.14 12.62 2.48
CA VAL A 50 -3.26 12.70 1.03
C VAL A 50 -4.44 11.88 0.51
N PRO A 51 -5.17 12.36 -0.51
CA PRO A 51 -6.26 11.61 -1.10
C PRO A 51 -5.77 10.38 -1.89
N PRO A 52 -6.56 9.29 -1.98
CA PRO A 52 -6.21 8.14 -2.80
C PRO A 52 -6.12 8.50 -4.29
N ARG A 53 -5.06 8.02 -4.96
CA ARG A 53 -4.86 8.15 -6.41
C ARG A 53 -4.98 6.78 -7.09
N MET A 54 -6.18 6.21 -7.07
CA MET A 54 -6.41 4.81 -7.48
C MET A 54 -5.96 4.49 -8.92
N GLY A 55 -6.10 5.46 -9.86
CA GLY A 55 -5.59 5.29 -11.22
C GLY A 55 -4.07 5.07 -11.26
N ARG A 56 -3.31 5.85 -10.48
CA ARG A 56 -1.85 5.69 -10.37
C ARG A 56 -1.47 4.38 -9.70
N TYR A 57 -2.23 3.95 -8.70
CA TYR A 57 -1.97 2.69 -8.00
C TYR A 57 -2.17 1.50 -8.96
N LYS A 58 -3.26 1.51 -9.73
CA LYS A 58 -3.56 0.49 -10.76
C LYS A 58 -2.52 0.45 -11.86
N GLU A 59 -2.03 1.62 -12.31
CA GLU A 59 -0.97 1.71 -13.31
C GLU A 59 0.31 1.02 -12.85
N VAL A 60 0.74 1.26 -11.60
CA VAL A 60 1.95 0.64 -11.05
C VAL A 60 1.73 -0.85 -10.77
N SER A 61 0.57 -1.21 -10.21
CA SER A 61 0.16 -2.61 -9.99
C SER A 61 0.29 -3.43 -11.27
N LYS A 62 -0.28 -2.96 -12.40
CA LYS A 62 -0.18 -3.64 -13.69
C LYS A 62 1.26 -3.91 -14.12
N LYS A 63 2.18 -2.97 -13.88
CA LYS A 63 3.61 -3.15 -14.21
C LYS A 63 4.24 -4.25 -13.35
N VAL A 64 3.96 -4.27 -12.05
CA VAL A 64 4.47 -5.30 -11.14
C VAL A 64 3.88 -6.68 -11.50
N MET A 65 2.57 -6.76 -11.74
CA MET A 65 1.91 -8.02 -12.11
C MET A 65 2.39 -8.55 -13.47
N ALA A 66 2.71 -7.67 -14.42
CA ALA A 66 3.33 -8.07 -15.68
C ALA A 66 4.72 -8.68 -15.45
N LEU A 67 5.55 -8.04 -14.61
CA LEU A 67 6.86 -8.57 -14.25
C LEU A 67 6.77 -9.93 -13.55
N LEU A 68 5.83 -10.13 -12.62
CA LEU A 68 5.66 -11.44 -11.97
C LEU A 68 5.35 -12.55 -12.98
N LYS A 69 4.54 -12.25 -14.01
CA LYS A 69 4.20 -13.21 -15.08
C LYS A 69 5.38 -13.60 -15.98
N GLU A 70 6.49 -12.85 -15.94
CA GLU A 70 7.72 -13.24 -16.62
C GLU A 70 8.45 -14.37 -15.90
N PHE A 71 8.23 -14.53 -14.58
CA PHE A 71 8.86 -15.59 -13.78
C PHE A 71 8.02 -16.87 -13.73
N SER A 72 6.70 -16.75 -13.76
CA SER A 72 5.79 -17.89 -13.77
C SER A 72 4.54 -17.58 -14.59
N PRO A 73 4.05 -18.53 -15.41
CA PRO A 73 2.76 -18.37 -16.06
C PRO A 73 1.58 -18.46 -15.07
N LEU A 74 1.80 -19.03 -13.88
CA LEU A 74 0.80 -19.25 -12.85
C LEU A 74 0.86 -18.14 -11.79
N VAL A 75 0.36 -16.95 -12.15
CA VAL A 75 0.23 -15.80 -11.26
C VAL A 75 -1.24 -15.44 -11.10
N GLU A 76 -1.73 -15.42 -9.87
CA GLU A 76 -3.10 -15.07 -9.50
C GLU A 76 -3.13 -13.79 -8.64
N PRO A 77 -3.50 -12.63 -9.22
CA PRO A 77 -3.66 -11.40 -8.46
C PRO A 77 -4.83 -11.50 -7.47
N VAL A 78 -4.56 -11.25 -6.19
CA VAL A 78 -5.56 -11.25 -5.10
C VAL A 78 -6.11 -9.83 -4.90
N SER A 79 -5.24 -8.84 -5.02
CA SER A 79 -5.56 -7.43 -4.81
C SER A 79 -4.69 -6.54 -5.71
N ILE A 80 -4.66 -5.24 -5.41
CA ILE A 80 -3.87 -4.29 -6.21
C ILE A 80 -2.36 -4.45 -6.00
N ASP A 81 -1.94 -4.93 -4.83
CA ASP A 81 -0.54 -5.06 -4.43
C ASP A 81 -0.16 -6.48 -3.99
N GLU A 82 -1.07 -7.46 -4.15
CA GLU A 82 -0.86 -8.85 -3.75
C GLU A 82 -1.22 -9.83 -4.86
N ALA A 83 -0.42 -10.89 -5.00
CA ALA A 83 -0.66 -12.01 -5.90
C ALA A 83 -0.06 -13.30 -5.33
N TYR A 84 -0.71 -14.43 -5.62
CA TYR A 84 -0.09 -15.76 -5.50
C TYR A 84 0.68 -16.07 -6.78
N MET A 85 1.79 -16.79 -6.64
CA MET A 85 2.61 -17.22 -7.75
C MET A 85 3.12 -18.64 -7.48
N ASP A 86 2.90 -19.54 -8.43
CA ASP A 86 3.49 -20.88 -8.36
C ASP A 86 4.95 -20.80 -8.81
N ILE A 87 5.85 -21.22 -7.92
CA ILE A 87 7.31 -21.27 -8.13
C ILE A 87 7.83 -22.72 -8.14
N THR A 88 6.94 -23.70 -8.28
CA THR A 88 7.31 -25.10 -8.48
C THR A 88 8.23 -25.21 -9.69
N GLY A 89 9.43 -25.78 -9.51
CA GLY A 89 10.46 -25.87 -10.55
C GLY A 89 11.53 -24.78 -10.47
N CYS A 90 11.32 -23.72 -9.67
CA CYS A 90 12.30 -22.66 -9.45
C CYS A 90 13.26 -22.91 -8.28
N GLN A 91 13.23 -24.10 -7.67
CA GLN A 91 14.04 -24.44 -6.49
C GLN A 91 15.52 -24.14 -6.74
N ARG A 92 16.14 -24.73 -7.77
CA ARG A 92 17.58 -24.55 -8.04
C ARG A 92 18.03 -23.07 -8.22
N LEU A 93 17.13 -22.15 -8.59
CA LEU A 93 17.45 -20.74 -8.80
C LEU A 93 17.25 -19.87 -7.54
N PHE A 94 16.31 -20.22 -6.66
CA PHE A 94 15.91 -19.39 -5.52
C PHE A 94 15.84 -20.15 -4.18
N GLY A 95 16.26 -21.43 -4.14
CA GLY A 95 16.25 -22.35 -2.99
C GLY A 95 16.42 -23.81 -3.43
#